data_AF-A0AAP0M550-F1
#
_entry.id   AF-A0AAP0M550-F1
#
_cell.length_a   1.000
_cell.length_b   1.000
_cell.length_c   1.000
_cell.angle_alpha   90.00
_cell.angle_beta   90.00
_cell.angle_gamma   90.00
#
_symmetry.space_group_name_H-M   'P 1'
#
loop_
_entity.id
_entity.type
_entity.pdbx_description
1 polymer ?
#
loop_
_entity_poly.entity_id
_entity_poly.type
_entity_poly.pdbx_seq_one_letter_code
_entity_poly.pdbx_strand_id
1 'polypeptide(L)'
;MDGPLQLRRPNPRPPPELQNFIVDATVRVGFYSNIAPSLVEFALAHHVQVLVLNLITSPLPDTAFDFTFSSYINNRSLKQISLGCANINPPLGCQGFASLKSLRLWRCKLTDEITRETLLKCELLESLIIDKCRELKHVKIFGPRLKHVTFVRRPQRYTLVEVNNAPYLIALKCGSGKFICLGHLPCLAEANLFLDSSDNVIGIDVVKALLDEKLSHVEPLGVDYWFLRVNYEIEMEMTKLFPAKDGGFVYHF
;
A
#
# COMPACT_ATOMS: atom_id res chain seq x y z
N MET A 1 54.54 -16.51 -48.04
CA MET A 1 53.55 -17.48 -47.54
C MET A 1 52.74 -16.75 -46.50
N ASP A 2 51.68 -16.07 -46.92
CA ASP A 2 50.75 -15.39 -46.01
C ASP A 2 49.47 -16.22 -45.93
N GLY A 3 49.21 -16.78 -44.75
CA GLY A 3 47.99 -17.52 -44.46
C GLY A 3 46.79 -16.58 -44.33
N PRO A 4 45.56 -17.05 -44.63
CA PRO A 4 44.40 -16.17 -44.65
C PRO A 4 44.00 -15.73 -43.23
N LEU A 5 43.79 -14.42 -43.08
CA LEU A 5 43.25 -13.78 -41.88
C LEU A 5 41.86 -14.35 -41.56
N GLN A 6 41.75 -15.11 -40.48
CA GLN A 6 40.45 -15.53 -39.96
C GLN A 6 39.73 -14.34 -39.31
N LEU A 7 38.67 -13.86 -39.97
CA LEU A 7 37.69 -12.95 -39.39
C LEU A 7 37.02 -13.63 -38.19
N ARG A 8 37.40 -13.22 -36.96
CA ARG A 8 36.66 -13.55 -35.74
C ARG A 8 35.24 -13.01 -35.88
N ARG A 9 34.27 -13.92 -36.00
CA ARG A 9 32.85 -13.57 -35.89
C ARG A 9 32.61 -12.99 -34.49
N PRO A 10 31.94 -11.84 -34.35
CA PRO A 10 31.59 -11.31 -33.03
C PRO A 10 30.72 -12.34 -32.31
N ASN A 11 31.05 -12.62 -31.04
CA ASN A 11 30.23 -13.50 -30.20
C ASN A 11 28.77 -13.01 -30.23
N PRO A 12 27.79 -13.90 -30.41
CA PRO A 12 26.38 -13.52 -30.31
C PRO A 12 26.17 -12.83 -28.97
N ARG A 13 25.57 -11.63 -28.98
CA ARG A 13 25.12 -11.01 -27.73
C ARG A 13 24.15 -11.98 -27.07
N PRO A 14 24.28 -12.25 -25.75
CA PRO A 14 23.29 -13.06 -25.06
C PRO A 14 21.90 -12.42 -25.25
N PRO A 15 20.86 -13.23 -25.41
CA PRO A 15 19.51 -12.71 -25.54
C PRO A 15 19.15 -11.84 -24.34
N PRO A 16 18.34 -10.78 -24.52
CA PRO A 16 17.93 -9.92 -23.42
C PRO A 16 17.17 -10.74 -22.38
N GLU A 17 17.60 -10.66 -21.11
CA GLU A 17 16.89 -11.26 -19.99
C GLU A 17 15.57 -10.51 -19.74
N LEU A 18 14.51 -11.25 -19.49
CA LEU A 18 13.19 -10.69 -19.19
C LEU A 18 13.23 -9.97 -17.84
N GLN A 19 13.20 -8.65 -17.84
CA GLN A 19 13.23 -7.86 -16.59
C GLN A 19 11.84 -7.56 -16.05
N ASN A 20 10.86 -7.40 -16.92
CA ASN A 20 9.50 -6.97 -16.55
C ASN A 20 8.50 -7.98 -17.09
N PHE A 21 7.68 -8.52 -16.19
CA PHE A 21 6.55 -9.35 -16.55
C PHE A 21 5.26 -8.70 -16.08
N ILE A 22 4.54 -8.14 -17.05
CA ILE A 22 3.34 -7.33 -16.82
C ILE A 22 2.20 -7.96 -17.60
N VAL A 23 1.15 -8.32 -16.88
CA VAL A 23 -0.12 -8.78 -17.44
C VAL A 23 -1.22 -7.88 -16.91
N ASP A 24 -1.83 -7.12 -17.80
CA ASP A 24 -3.00 -6.30 -17.53
C ASP A 24 -4.11 -6.75 -18.47
N ALA A 25 -5.15 -7.36 -17.91
CA ALA A 25 -6.20 -7.97 -18.70
C ALA A 25 -7.51 -8.05 -17.94
N THR A 26 -8.61 -7.98 -18.68
CA THR A 26 -9.92 -8.39 -18.16
C THR A 26 -10.12 -9.86 -18.47
N VAL A 27 -10.27 -10.69 -17.44
CA VAL A 27 -10.43 -12.14 -17.58
C VAL A 27 -11.73 -12.61 -16.95
N ARG A 28 -12.29 -13.69 -17.48
CA ARG A 28 -13.43 -14.37 -16.84
C ARG A 28 -12.97 -14.96 -15.50
N VAL A 29 -13.86 -14.98 -14.51
CA VAL A 29 -13.55 -15.43 -13.13
C VAL A 29 -12.83 -16.79 -13.09
N GLY A 30 -13.34 -17.79 -13.82
CA GLY A 30 -12.75 -19.13 -13.86
C GLY A 30 -11.36 -19.21 -14.50
N PHE A 31 -10.95 -18.20 -15.29
CA PHE A 31 -9.60 -18.15 -15.85
C PHE A 31 -8.59 -17.63 -14.85
N TYR A 32 -9.01 -16.71 -13.97
CA TYR A 32 -8.13 -16.06 -13.02
C TYR A 32 -7.45 -17.04 -12.08
N SER A 33 -8.24 -17.88 -11.39
CA SER A 33 -7.72 -18.86 -10.43
C SER A 33 -6.78 -19.89 -11.07
N ASN A 34 -6.97 -20.17 -12.35
CA ASN A 34 -6.21 -21.19 -13.06
C ASN A 34 -4.91 -20.64 -13.66
N ILE A 35 -4.93 -19.41 -14.18
CA ILE A 35 -3.79 -18.84 -14.91
C ILE A 35 -2.85 -18.03 -14.01
N ALA A 36 -3.38 -17.37 -12.97
CA ALA A 36 -2.58 -16.48 -12.12
C ALA A 36 -1.39 -17.23 -11.46
N PRO A 37 -1.55 -18.45 -10.91
CA PRO A 37 -0.42 -19.20 -10.37
C PRO A 37 0.68 -19.46 -11.41
N SER A 38 0.31 -19.93 -12.61
CA SER A 38 1.27 -20.23 -13.67
C SER A 38 2.01 -18.99 -14.19
N LEU A 39 1.32 -17.83 -14.24
CA LEU A 39 1.94 -16.56 -14.61
C LEU A 39 2.95 -16.09 -13.56
N VAL A 40 2.65 -16.27 -12.27
CA VAL A 40 3.60 -16.00 -11.19
C VAL A 40 4.80 -16.94 -11.29
N GLU A 41 4.58 -18.25 -11.45
CA GLU A 41 5.66 -19.23 -11.58
C GLU A 41 6.58 -18.91 -12.76
N PHE A 42 6.02 -18.56 -13.91
CA PHE A 42 6.78 -18.12 -15.07
C PHE A 42 7.66 -16.90 -14.73
N ALA A 43 7.09 -15.88 -14.11
CA ALA A 43 7.83 -14.69 -13.73
C ALA A 43 8.98 -14.99 -12.75
N LEU A 44 8.73 -15.86 -11.78
CA LEU A 44 9.73 -16.25 -10.78
C LEU A 44 10.86 -17.09 -11.40
N ALA A 45 10.53 -18.02 -12.30
CA ALA A 45 11.51 -18.84 -13.03
C ALA A 45 12.42 -18.01 -13.94
N HIS A 46 11.94 -16.86 -14.42
CA HIS A 46 12.69 -15.94 -15.26
C HIS A 46 13.43 -14.83 -14.49
N HIS A 47 13.46 -14.88 -13.14
CA HIS A 47 14.16 -13.91 -12.30
C HIS A 47 13.83 -12.44 -12.65
N VAL A 48 12.56 -12.16 -12.93
CA VAL A 48 12.14 -10.81 -13.30
C VAL A 48 12.37 -9.85 -12.13
N GLN A 49 12.51 -8.57 -12.45
CA GLN A 49 12.61 -7.48 -11.47
C GLN A 49 11.24 -6.88 -11.13
N VAL A 50 10.32 -6.93 -12.09
CA VAL A 50 8.96 -6.39 -11.96
C VAL A 50 7.95 -7.47 -12.31
N LEU A 51 7.07 -7.78 -11.36
CA LEU A 51 5.91 -8.65 -11.54
C LEU A 51 4.63 -7.85 -11.32
N VAL A 52 3.83 -7.70 -12.37
CA VAL A 52 2.52 -7.04 -12.30
C VAL A 52 1.46 -7.97 -12.88
N LEU A 53 0.52 -8.41 -12.04
CA LEU A 53 -0.67 -9.16 -12.45
C LEU A 53 -1.92 -8.37 -12.07
N ASN A 54 -2.38 -7.56 -13.02
CA ASN A 54 -3.62 -6.80 -12.94
C ASN A 54 -4.71 -7.52 -13.75
N LEU A 55 -5.16 -8.66 -13.24
CA LEU A 55 -6.25 -9.40 -13.87
C LEU A 55 -7.59 -8.97 -13.27
N ILE A 56 -8.31 -8.12 -13.99
CA ILE A 56 -9.62 -7.63 -13.56
C ILE A 56 -10.67 -8.67 -13.93
N THR A 57 -11.50 -9.07 -12.96
CA THR A 57 -12.65 -9.94 -13.21
C THR A 57 -13.96 -9.25 -12.83
N SER A 58 -15.02 -9.55 -13.58
CA SER A 58 -16.41 -9.21 -13.24
C SER A 58 -17.31 -10.44 -13.51
N PRO A 59 -18.01 -10.99 -12.50
CA PRO A 59 -17.96 -10.61 -11.08
C PRO A 59 -16.57 -10.86 -10.48
N LEU A 60 -16.37 -10.45 -9.23
CA LEU A 60 -15.12 -10.77 -8.54
C LEU A 60 -14.99 -12.26 -8.26
N PRO A 61 -13.77 -12.82 -8.18
CA PRO A 61 -13.63 -14.21 -7.80
C PRO A 61 -14.08 -14.38 -6.36
N ASP A 62 -14.84 -15.44 -6.10
CA ASP A 62 -15.19 -15.83 -4.74
C ASP A 62 -13.96 -16.35 -3.98
N THR A 63 -12.99 -16.91 -4.70
CA THR A 63 -11.75 -17.47 -4.18
C THR A 63 -10.52 -16.69 -4.65
N ALA A 64 -9.64 -16.38 -3.71
CA ALA A 64 -8.30 -15.88 -4.03
C ALA A 64 -7.39 -17.06 -4.41
N PHE A 65 -6.43 -16.86 -5.30
CA PHE A 65 -5.42 -17.89 -5.59
C PHE A 65 -4.32 -17.88 -4.52
N ASP A 66 -3.75 -19.04 -4.19
CA ASP A 66 -2.68 -19.11 -3.21
C ASP A 66 -1.35 -18.62 -3.79
N PHE A 67 -0.77 -17.62 -3.14
CA PHE A 67 0.56 -17.13 -3.45
C PHE A 67 1.57 -17.87 -2.57
N THR A 68 1.80 -19.15 -2.89
CA THR A 68 2.72 -20.04 -2.17
C THR A 68 3.71 -20.68 -3.14
N PHE A 69 4.92 -20.14 -3.22
CA PHE A 69 5.97 -20.79 -4.02
C PHE A 69 7.26 -20.91 -3.23
N SER A 70 7.33 -21.97 -2.42
CA SER A 70 8.53 -22.37 -1.67
C SER A 70 9.72 -22.72 -2.58
N SER A 71 9.48 -22.98 -3.87
CA SER A 71 10.52 -23.26 -4.86
C SER A 71 11.40 -22.06 -5.22
N TYR A 72 10.96 -20.82 -4.93
CA TYR A 72 11.69 -19.60 -5.28
C TYR A 72 12.15 -18.79 -4.05
N ILE A 73 12.30 -19.47 -2.91
CA ILE A 73 12.94 -18.90 -1.71
C ILE A 73 14.30 -18.32 -2.13
N ASN A 74 14.54 -17.06 -1.74
CA ASN A 74 15.71 -16.24 -2.10
C ASN A 74 15.68 -15.58 -3.49
N ASN A 75 14.50 -15.31 -4.06
CA ASN A 75 14.42 -14.43 -5.23
C ASN A 75 14.89 -13.00 -4.87
N ARG A 76 16.13 -12.68 -5.23
CA ARG A 76 16.75 -11.35 -5.01
C ARG A 76 16.57 -10.39 -6.19
N SER A 77 16.00 -10.83 -7.30
CA SER A 77 15.81 -10.00 -8.49
C SER A 77 14.56 -9.12 -8.38
N LEU A 78 13.50 -9.64 -7.76
CA LEU A 78 12.22 -8.94 -7.63
C LEU A 78 12.33 -7.70 -6.76
N LYS A 79 12.05 -6.56 -7.38
CA LYS A 79 12.00 -5.22 -6.77
C LYS A 79 10.58 -4.68 -6.69
N GLN A 80 9.69 -5.14 -7.55
CA GLN A 80 8.30 -4.70 -7.59
C GLN A 80 7.34 -5.85 -7.78
N ILE A 81 6.31 -5.88 -6.94
CA ILE A 81 5.20 -6.83 -7.00
C ILE A 81 3.89 -6.04 -7.00
N SER A 82 3.01 -6.32 -7.97
CA SER A 82 1.62 -5.89 -7.99
C SER A 82 0.72 -7.08 -8.24
N LEU A 83 -0.08 -7.47 -7.24
CA LEU A 83 -0.93 -8.66 -7.29
C LEU A 83 -2.36 -8.32 -6.91
N GLY A 84 -3.28 -8.86 -7.71
CA GLY A 84 -4.71 -8.89 -7.40
C GLY A 84 -5.10 -10.15 -6.65
N CYS A 85 -6.27 -10.15 -6.00
CA CYS A 85 -7.06 -11.33 -5.63
C CYS A 85 -6.23 -12.58 -5.22
N ALA A 86 -5.20 -12.38 -4.41
CA ALA A 86 -4.27 -13.42 -3.96
C ALA A 86 -4.45 -13.68 -2.46
N ASN A 87 -4.17 -14.90 -2.06
CA ASN A 87 -4.03 -15.30 -0.67
C ASN A 87 -2.53 -15.33 -0.34
N ILE A 88 -2.09 -14.34 0.43
CA ILE A 88 -0.68 -14.17 0.77
C ILE A 88 -0.37 -14.94 2.04
N ASN A 89 -0.07 -16.23 1.92
CA ASN A 89 0.28 -17.06 3.08
C ASN A 89 1.25 -18.16 2.65
N PRO A 90 2.55 -18.13 3.01
CA PRO A 90 3.15 -17.31 4.06
C PRO A 90 3.38 -15.85 3.64
N PRO A 91 3.68 -14.94 4.58
CA PRO A 91 4.01 -13.54 4.29
C PRO A 91 5.13 -13.39 3.27
N LEU A 92 5.07 -12.37 2.41
CA LEU A 92 5.98 -12.22 1.26
C LEU A 92 7.46 -12.19 1.67
N GLY A 93 7.79 -11.53 2.77
CA GLY A 93 9.17 -11.49 3.24
C GLY A 93 9.71 -12.85 3.71
N CYS A 94 8.84 -13.79 4.10
CA CYS A 94 9.22 -15.18 4.36
C CYS A 94 9.56 -15.95 3.09
N GLN A 95 9.17 -15.43 1.92
CA GLN A 95 9.38 -16.07 0.61
C GLN A 95 10.66 -15.58 -0.09
N GLY A 96 11.48 -14.77 0.59
CA GLY A 96 12.80 -14.36 0.09
C GLY A 96 12.83 -13.07 -0.72
N PHE A 97 11.75 -12.28 -0.73
CA PHE A 97 11.68 -10.98 -1.43
C PHE A 97 12.32 -9.83 -0.64
N ALA A 98 13.55 -10.04 -0.14
CA ALA A 98 14.29 -9.02 0.63
C ALA A 98 14.66 -7.78 -0.21
N SER A 99 14.69 -7.91 -1.54
CA SER A 99 15.00 -6.82 -2.49
C SER A 99 13.77 -6.00 -2.91
N LEU A 100 12.60 -6.30 -2.34
CA LEU A 100 11.35 -5.66 -2.71
C LEU A 100 11.34 -4.19 -2.25
N LYS A 101 11.14 -3.30 -3.22
CA LYS A 101 11.02 -1.85 -3.03
C LYS A 101 9.58 -1.35 -3.17
N SER A 102 8.77 -2.01 -3.99
CA SER A 102 7.39 -1.61 -4.24
C SER A 102 6.45 -2.81 -4.15
N LEU A 103 5.44 -2.69 -3.30
CA LEU A 103 4.41 -3.71 -3.11
C LEU A 103 3.03 -3.11 -3.30
N ARG A 104 2.28 -3.65 -4.26
CA ARG A 104 0.86 -3.38 -4.44
C ARG A 104 0.05 -4.67 -4.29
N LEU A 105 -0.88 -4.66 -3.35
CA LEU A 105 -1.83 -5.73 -3.13
C LEU A 105 -3.23 -5.16 -3.28
N TRP A 106 -4.01 -5.70 -4.22
CA TRP A 106 -5.37 -5.25 -4.44
C TRP A 106 -6.37 -6.39 -4.35
N ARG A 107 -7.40 -6.24 -3.51
CA ARG A 107 -8.44 -7.24 -3.24
C ARG A 107 -7.89 -8.60 -2.77
N CYS A 108 -6.72 -8.61 -2.15
CA CYS A 108 -6.12 -9.80 -1.55
C CYS A 108 -6.80 -10.14 -0.21
N LYS A 109 -6.66 -11.40 0.20
CA LYS A 109 -6.96 -11.83 1.56
C LYS A 109 -5.73 -11.57 2.42
N LEU A 110 -5.82 -10.61 3.34
CA LEU A 110 -4.68 -10.12 4.10
C LEU A 110 -5.07 -9.96 5.57
N THR A 111 -4.38 -10.65 6.47
CA THR A 111 -4.54 -10.45 7.91
C THR A 111 -3.57 -9.38 8.40
N ASP A 112 -3.85 -8.84 9.58
CA ASP A 112 -2.97 -7.88 10.26
C ASP A 112 -1.56 -8.49 10.46
N GLU A 113 -1.51 -9.78 10.79
CA GLU A 113 -0.28 -10.55 10.99
C GLU A 113 0.54 -10.69 9.71
N ILE A 114 -0.10 -11.06 8.59
CA ILE A 114 0.60 -11.19 7.30
C ILE A 114 1.17 -9.83 6.88
N THR A 115 0.43 -8.75 7.10
CA THR A 115 0.87 -7.39 6.78
C THR A 115 2.10 -7.02 7.61
N ARG A 116 2.02 -7.23 8.93
CA ARG A 116 3.11 -6.95 9.87
C ARG A 116 4.38 -7.71 9.51
N GLU A 117 4.26 -9.01 9.28
CA GLU A 117 5.40 -9.86 8.92
C GLU A 117 6.00 -9.48 7.56
N THR A 118 5.16 -9.06 6.59
CA THR A 118 5.64 -8.56 5.30
C THR A 118 6.47 -7.29 5.48
N LEU A 119 6.00 -6.34 6.29
CA LEU A 119 6.72 -5.08 6.54
C LEU A 119 8.01 -5.29 7.34
N LEU A 120 8.04 -6.24 8.28
CA LEU A 120 9.27 -6.56 9.03
C LEU A 120 10.35 -7.15 8.14
N LYS A 121 9.97 -8.00 7.17
CA LYS A 121 10.92 -8.79 6.39
C LYS A 121 11.28 -8.15 5.04
N CYS A 122 10.47 -7.23 4.52
CA CYS A 122 10.80 -6.44 3.34
C CYS A 122 11.44 -5.10 3.75
N GLU A 123 12.64 -5.14 4.31
CA GLU A 123 13.32 -3.96 4.88
C GLU A 123 13.65 -2.86 3.85
N LEU A 124 13.73 -3.21 2.57
CA LEU A 124 13.98 -2.29 1.46
C LEU A 124 12.71 -1.67 0.88
N LEU A 125 11.54 -1.93 1.47
CA LEU A 125 10.27 -1.45 0.95
C LEU A 125 10.16 0.08 1.05
N GLU A 126 10.02 0.72 -0.11
CA GLU A 126 9.88 2.17 -0.27
C GLU A 126 8.42 2.57 -0.57
N SER A 127 7.64 1.69 -1.19
CA SER A 127 6.24 1.93 -1.55
C SER A 127 5.33 0.76 -1.17
N LEU A 128 4.24 1.06 -0.46
CA LEU A 128 3.20 0.11 -0.08
C LEU A 128 1.83 0.62 -0.54
N ILE A 129 1.13 -0.21 -1.32
CA ILE A 129 -0.26 0.02 -1.73
C ILE A 129 -1.10 -1.18 -1.31
N ILE A 130 -2.06 -0.97 -0.42
CA ILE A 130 -3.07 -1.95 -0.02
C ILE A 130 -4.44 -1.41 -0.45
N ASP A 131 -5.09 -2.05 -1.41
CA ASP A 131 -6.36 -1.58 -1.99
C ASP A 131 -7.45 -2.66 -1.87
N LYS A 132 -8.54 -2.37 -1.16
CA LYS A 132 -9.73 -3.23 -1.02
C LYS A 132 -9.42 -4.65 -0.53
N CYS A 133 -8.34 -4.84 0.23
CA CYS A 133 -8.00 -6.11 0.87
C CYS A 133 -9.02 -6.46 1.97
N ARG A 134 -9.25 -7.76 2.17
CA ARG A 134 -10.22 -8.29 3.15
C ARG A 134 -9.49 -8.79 4.40
N GLU A 135 -10.22 -8.87 5.51
CA GLU A 135 -9.79 -9.42 6.83
C GLU A 135 -8.91 -8.51 7.71
N LEU A 136 -8.42 -7.39 7.18
CA LEU A 136 -7.73 -6.37 7.97
C LEU A 136 -8.67 -5.71 9.00
N LYS A 137 -8.19 -5.58 10.23
CA LYS A 137 -8.88 -4.94 11.36
C LYS A 137 -8.01 -3.88 12.03
N HIS A 138 -6.74 -4.17 12.27
CA HIS A 138 -5.78 -3.26 12.86
C HIS A 138 -4.47 -3.33 12.10
N VAL A 139 -4.28 -2.38 11.18
CA VAL A 139 -3.12 -2.34 10.30
C VAL A 139 -2.07 -1.42 10.90
N LYS A 140 -0.92 -1.99 11.26
CA LYS A 140 0.26 -1.24 11.69
C LYS A 140 1.20 -1.09 10.50
N ILE A 141 1.43 0.15 10.09
CA ILE A 141 2.30 0.52 8.99
C ILE A 141 3.56 1.15 9.58
N PHE A 142 4.68 0.49 9.35
CA PHE A 142 6.01 0.92 9.75
C PHE A 142 7.01 0.49 8.68
N GLY A 143 8.17 1.13 8.66
CA GLY A 143 9.23 0.75 7.73
C GLY A 143 10.35 1.78 7.71
N PRO A 144 11.62 1.37 7.87
CA PRO A 144 12.75 2.30 7.96
C PRO A 144 13.09 2.97 6.63
N ARG A 145 12.49 2.55 5.51
CA ARG A 145 12.71 3.12 4.16
C ARG A 145 11.42 3.47 3.44
N LEU A 146 10.28 3.35 4.12
CA LEU A 146 8.97 3.52 3.52
C LEU A 146 8.74 5.01 3.23
N LYS A 147 8.49 5.34 1.96
CA LYS A 147 8.29 6.70 1.45
C LYS A 147 6.86 6.98 1.03
N HIS A 148 6.18 5.96 0.49
CA HIS A 148 4.84 6.11 -0.05
C HIS A 148 3.92 5.03 0.50
N VAL A 149 2.82 5.45 1.10
CA VAL A 149 1.78 4.55 1.60
C VAL A 149 0.45 4.94 0.99
N THR A 150 -0.22 3.97 0.38
CA THR A 150 -1.63 4.09 -0.01
C THR A 150 -2.41 2.94 0.61
N PHE A 151 -3.37 3.27 1.45
CA PHE A 151 -4.28 2.33 2.06
C PHE A 151 -5.70 2.71 1.63
N VAL A 152 -6.34 1.90 0.80
CA VAL A 152 -7.73 2.10 0.37
C VAL A 152 -8.51 0.87 0.77
N ARG A 153 -9.61 1.05 1.51
CA ARG A 153 -10.43 -0.06 1.98
C ARG A 153 -11.75 -0.18 1.22
N ARG A 154 -12.51 -1.23 1.55
CA ARG A 154 -13.95 -1.29 1.31
C ARG A 154 -14.72 -0.69 2.49
N PRO A 155 -15.84 0.01 2.24
CA PRO A 155 -16.69 0.67 3.25
C PRO A 155 -17.15 -0.21 4.43
N GLN A 156 -17.25 -1.52 4.25
CA GLN A 156 -18.13 -2.36 5.06
C GLN A 156 -17.56 -2.89 6.39
N ARG A 157 -16.32 -2.57 6.79
CA ARG A 157 -15.85 -2.95 8.15
C ARG A 157 -14.85 -2.00 8.78
N TYR A 158 -14.95 -1.86 10.10
CA TYR A 158 -14.04 -1.09 10.95
C TYR A 158 -12.58 -1.51 10.74
N THR A 159 -11.70 -0.53 10.53
CA THR A 159 -10.24 -0.72 10.52
C THR A 159 -9.55 0.47 11.12
N LEU A 160 -8.67 0.18 12.06
CA LEU A 160 -7.69 1.11 12.61
C LEU A 160 -6.41 1.00 11.79
N VAL A 161 -5.91 2.13 11.29
CA VAL A 161 -4.61 2.23 10.63
C VAL A 161 -3.68 3.02 11.55
N GLU A 162 -2.65 2.37 12.07
CA GLU A 162 -1.60 3.01 12.86
C GLU A 162 -0.38 3.18 11.97
N VAL A 163 0.07 4.42 11.74
CA VAL A 163 1.31 4.71 11.01
C VAL A 163 2.34 5.23 12.00
N ASN A 164 3.35 4.42 12.28
CA ASN A 164 4.42 4.73 13.24
C ASN A 164 5.77 4.26 12.69
N ASN A 165 6.87 4.79 13.24
CA ASN A 165 8.23 4.35 12.89
C ASN A 165 8.51 4.32 11.36
N ALA A 166 8.02 5.34 10.65
CA ALA A 166 8.23 5.56 9.22
C ALA A 166 8.82 6.98 9.00
N PRO A 167 10.06 7.22 9.45
CA PRO A 167 10.63 8.58 9.51
C PRO A 167 10.80 9.23 8.13
N TYR A 168 10.95 8.44 7.08
CA TYR A 168 11.12 8.90 5.70
C TYR A 168 9.83 8.85 4.88
N LEU A 169 8.67 8.70 5.54
CA LEU A 169 7.39 8.71 4.83
C LEU A 169 7.15 10.10 4.26
N ILE A 170 7.01 10.20 2.93
CA ILE A 170 6.82 11.44 2.18
C ILE A 170 5.35 11.63 1.83
N ALA A 171 4.67 10.56 1.41
CA ALA A 171 3.28 10.62 0.97
C ALA A 171 2.43 9.54 1.66
N LEU A 172 1.32 9.97 2.26
CA LEU A 172 0.34 9.09 2.88
C LEU A 172 -1.04 9.32 2.27
N LYS A 173 -1.62 8.27 1.69
CA LYS A 173 -3.01 8.25 1.27
C LYS A 173 -3.76 7.19 2.05
N CYS A 174 -4.76 7.58 2.83
CA CYS A 174 -5.62 6.67 3.56
C CYS A 174 -7.07 6.92 3.16
N GLY A 175 -7.75 5.88 2.68
CA GLY A 175 -9.10 5.89 2.17
C GLY A 175 -9.99 4.88 2.91
N SER A 176 -11.17 5.31 3.38
CA SER A 176 -12.23 4.49 3.99
C SER A 176 -11.81 3.69 5.25
N GLY A 177 -10.83 4.21 6.00
CA GLY A 177 -10.56 3.78 7.39
C GLY A 177 -11.52 4.46 8.36
N LYS A 178 -11.76 3.85 9.53
CA LYS A 178 -12.56 4.50 10.59
C LYS A 178 -11.69 5.24 11.60
N PHE A 179 -10.45 4.79 11.77
CA PHE A 179 -9.51 5.44 12.68
C PHE A 179 -8.14 5.42 12.03
N ILE A 180 -7.46 6.57 12.03
CA ILE A 180 -6.05 6.64 11.69
C ILE A 180 -5.29 7.30 12.83
N CYS A 181 -4.27 6.61 13.31
CA CYS A 181 -3.37 7.10 14.34
C CYS A 181 -2.01 7.37 13.69
N LEU A 182 -1.52 8.60 13.82
CA LEU A 182 -0.25 9.02 13.25
C LEU A 182 0.76 9.25 14.37
N GLY A 183 1.88 8.55 14.29
CA GLY A 183 3.08 8.85 15.05
C GLY A 183 3.78 10.11 14.53
N HIS A 184 4.99 10.36 15.00
CA HIS A 184 5.81 11.45 14.50
C HIS A 184 6.34 11.12 13.09
N LEU A 185 5.97 11.92 12.08
CA LEU A 185 6.29 11.72 10.66
C LEU A 185 6.97 12.98 10.08
N PRO A 186 8.26 13.21 10.39
CA PRO A 186 8.93 14.49 10.13
C PRO A 186 9.13 14.80 8.64
N CYS A 187 9.20 13.78 7.78
CA CYS A 187 9.39 13.97 6.33
C CYS A 187 8.07 13.96 5.53
N LEU A 188 6.92 13.86 6.22
CA LEU A 188 5.63 13.79 5.54
C LEU A 188 5.37 15.11 4.83
N ALA A 189 5.32 15.08 3.51
CA ALA A 189 5.08 16.24 2.67
C ALA A 189 3.64 16.24 2.14
N GLU A 190 3.08 15.07 1.83
CA GLU A 190 1.72 14.93 1.30
C GLU A 190 0.89 13.98 2.18
N ALA A 191 -0.33 14.41 2.55
CA ALA A 191 -1.29 13.53 3.21
C ALA A 191 -2.68 13.69 2.61
N ASN A 192 -3.32 12.57 2.27
CA ASN A 192 -4.68 12.49 1.76
C ASN A 192 -5.49 11.53 2.64
N LEU A 193 -6.31 12.08 3.54
CA LEU A 193 -7.02 11.36 4.59
C LEU A 193 -8.53 11.39 4.32
N PHE A 194 -8.99 10.43 3.53
CA PHE A 194 -10.39 10.28 3.15
C PHE A 194 -11.03 9.17 4.01
N LEU A 195 -11.83 9.52 5.01
CA LEU A 195 -12.50 8.57 5.92
C LEU A 195 -13.96 8.37 5.50
N ASP A 196 -14.49 7.17 5.75
CA ASP A 196 -15.89 6.89 5.41
C ASP A 196 -16.83 7.61 6.39
N SER A 197 -17.66 8.52 5.88
CA SER A 197 -18.54 9.41 6.64
C SER A 197 -19.77 8.73 7.26
N SER A 198 -19.88 7.40 7.14
CA SER A 198 -21.08 6.65 7.52
C SER A 198 -21.32 6.56 9.04
N ASP A 199 -20.30 6.74 9.90
CA ASP A 199 -20.47 6.75 11.36
C ASP A 199 -19.97 8.07 12.00
N ASN A 200 -20.80 8.70 12.83
CA ASN A 200 -20.54 9.98 13.53
C ASN A 200 -19.39 9.95 14.56
N VAL A 201 -18.74 8.81 14.78
CA VAL A 201 -17.70 8.63 15.82
C VAL A 201 -16.28 8.81 15.24
N ILE A 202 -16.18 9.01 13.92
CA ILE A 202 -14.94 8.93 13.17
C ILE A 202 -14.41 10.32 12.87
N GLY A 203 -13.32 10.68 13.53
CA GLY A 203 -12.54 11.86 13.16
C GLY A 203 -11.81 12.50 14.33
N ILE A 204 -12.22 12.28 15.58
CA ILE A 204 -11.62 12.95 16.75
C ILE A 204 -10.10 12.72 16.83
N ASP A 205 -9.59 11.50 16.59
CA ASP A 205 -8.15 11.25 16.70
C ASP A 205 -7.34 11.84 15.53
N VAL A 206 -7.95 11.99 14.35
CA VAL A 206 -7.32 12.65 13.20
C VAL A 206 -7.37 14.15 13.36
N VAL A 207 -8.50 14.68 13.84
CA VAL A 207 -8.61 16.08 14.25
C VAL A 207 -7.62 16.37 15.37
N LYS A 208 -7.46 15.52 16.38
CA LYS A 208 -6.39 15.66 17.37
C LYS A 208 -5.02 15.64 16.71
N ALA A 209 -4.72 14.73 15.78
CA ALA A 209 -3.44 14.75 15.08
C ALA A 209 -3.21 16.03 14.25
N LEU A 210 -4.27 16.63 13.71
CA LEU A 210 -4.23 17.93 13.03
C LEU A 210 -4.05 19.10 14.03
N LEU A 211 -4.75 19.06 15.17
CA LEU A 211 -4.70 20.04 16.25
C LEU A 211 -3.39 19.98 17.04
N ASP A 212 -2.79 18.80 17.18
CA ASP A 212 -1.51 18.55 17.86
C ASP A 212 -0.30 18.98 16.99
N GLU A 213 -0.54 19.75 15.93
CA GLU A 213 0.46 20.27 14.97
C GLU A 213 1.32 19.20 14.26
N LYS A 214 1.02 17.90 14.41
CA LYS A 214 1.82 16.80 13.82
C LYS A 214 1.84 16.81 12.30
N LEU A 215 0.86 17.46 11.70
CA LEU A 215 0.70 17.60 10.25
C LEU A 215 0.80 19.07 9.78
N SER A 216 1.24 19.98 10.66
CA SER A 216 1.34 21.42 10.35
C SER A 216 2.27 21.72 9.17
N HIS A 217 3.27 20.87 8.94
CA HIS A 217 4.25 21.00 7.85
C HIS A 217 3.85 20.31 6.55
N VAL A 218 2.68 19.67 6.48
CA VAL A 218 2.26 18.83 5.34
C VAL A 218 1.54 19.68 4.29
N GLU A 219 2.09 19.72 3.07
CA GLU A 219 1.51 20.40 1.92
C GLU A 219 1.73 19.57 0.63
N PRO A 220 0.66 19.01 0.00
CA PRO A 220 -0.75 19.23 0.29
C PRO A 220 -1.34 18.31 1.37
N LEU A 221 -2.31 18.85 2.12
CA LEU A 221 -3.17 18.10 3.03
C LEU A 221 -4.60 18.01 2.47
N GLY A 222 -4.97 16.83 1.97
CA GLY A 222 -6.31 16.49 1.54
C GLY A 222 -7.11 15.80 2.65
N VAL A 223 -8.32 16.29 2.90
CA VAL A 223 -9.32 15.68 3.80
C VAL A 223 -10.68 15.63 3.08
N ASP A 224 -11.63 14.81 3.53
CA ASP A 224 -13.01 14.84 3.00
C ASP A 224 -14.01 15.52 3.96
N TYR A 225 -15.29 15.44 3.60
CA TYR A 225 -16.42 16.03 4.31
C TYR A 225 -16.51 15.69 5.80
N TRP A 226 -15.95 14.57 6.29
CA TRP A 226 -15.91 14.28 7.74
C TRP A 226 -15.21 15.40 8.52
N PHE A 227 -14.20 16.05 7.93
CA PHE A 227 -13.44 17.13 8.57
C PHE A 227 -14.33 18.34 8.89
N LEU A 228 -15.20 18.72 7.96
CA LEU A 228 -16.15 19.82 8.14
C LEU A 228 -17.18 19.50 9.23
N ARG A 229 -17.62 18.24 9.33
CA ARG A 229 -18.58 17.81 10.35
C ARG A 229 -17.99 17.86 11.76
N VAL A 230 -16.78 17.34 11.95
CA VAL A 230 -16.13 17.33 13.27
C VAL A 230 -15.82 18.75 13.72
N ASN A 231 -15.40 19.63 12.81
CA ASN A 231 -15.15 21.03 13.17
C ASN A 231 -16.43 21.72 13.66
N TYR A 232 -17.56 21.48 12.99
CA TYR A 232 -18.86 22.00 13.44
C TYR A 232 -19.29 21.44 14.80
N GLU A 233 -19.06 20.15 15.07
CA GLU A 233 -19.38 19.53 16.35
C GLU A 233 -18.48 20.04 17.49
N ILE A 234 -17.18 20.24 17.23
CA ILE A 234 -16.25 20.86 18.18
C ILE A 234 -16.62 22.31 18.46
N GLU A 235 -16.93 23.11 17.43
CA GLU A 235 -17.41 24.47 17.61
C GLU A 235 -18.68 24.50 18.46
N MET A 236 -19.64 23.60 18.22
CA MET A 236 -20.85 23.50 19.02
C MET A 236 -20.59 23.08 20.48
N GLU A 237 -19.65 22.17 20.74
CA GLU A 237 -19.27 21.81 22.12
C GLU A 237 -18.50 22.92 22.83
N MET A 238 -17.57 23.58 22.14
CA MET A 238 -16.84 24.74 22.66
C MET A 238 -17.78 25.91 22.96
N THR A 239 -18.78 26.16 22.13
CA THR A 239 -19.79 27.21 22.35
C THR A 239 -20.73 26.88 23.52
N LYS A 240 -20.93 25.58 23.82
CA LYS A 240 -21.68 25.13 25.01
C LYS A 240 -20.86 25.22 26.30
N LEU A 241 -19.55 24.97 26.23
CA LEU A 241 -18.62 25.04 27.37
C LEU A 241 -18.18 26.48 27.67
N PHE A 242 -18.13 27.34 26.65
CA PHE A 242 -17.80 28.76 26.73
C PHE A 242 -18.82 29.58 25.95
N PRO A 243 -20.05 29.78 26.48
CA PRO A 243 -21.00 30.69 25.86
C PRO A 243 -20.39 32.09 25.80
N ALA A 244 -20.29 32.63 24.59
CA ALA A 244 -19.70 33.94 24.34
C ALA A 244 -20.33 35.00 25.25
N LYS A 245 -19.54 35.55 26.18
CA LYS A 245 -19.78 36.88 26.73
C LYS A 245 -19.09 37.87 25.79
N ASP A 246 -19.88 38.47 24.92
CA ASP A 246 -19.60 39.68 24.13
C ASP A 246 -18.18 39.81 23.56
N GLY A 247 -18.02 39.40 22.28
CA GLY A 247 -16.86 39.71 21.45
C GLY A 247 -16.37 38.50 20.67
N GLY A 248 -16.64 38.49 19.36
CA GLY A 248 -16.35 37.36 18.47
C GLY A 248 -14.90 36.91 18.48
N PHE A 249 -14.70 35.59 18.46
CA PHE A 249 -13.40 34.98 18.24
C PHE A 249 -12.97 35.19 16.79
N VAL A 250 -11.84 35.87 16.57
CA VAL A 250 -11.16 35.95 15.28
C VAL A 250 -9.98 34.99 15.34
N TYR A 251 -9.99 33.95 14.52
CA TYR A 251 -8.83 33.10 14.28
C TYR A 251 -8.17 33.53 12.96
N HIS A 252 -6.90 33.92 13.03
CA HIS A 252 -6.06 34.11 11.85
C HIS A 252 -5.28 32.82 11.60
N PHE A 253 -5.38 32.30 10.37
CA PHE A 253 -4.57 31.21 9.82
C PHE A 253 -3.21 31.73 9.36
#